data_AF-A0A3Q9WL63-F1
#
_entry.id   AF-A0A3Q9WL63-F1
#
_cell.length_a   1.000
_cell.length_b   1.000
_cell.length_c   1.000
_cell.angle_alpha   90.00
_cell.angle_beta   90.00
_cell.angle_gamma   90.00
#
_symmetry.space_group_name_H-M   'P 1'
#
loop_
_entity.id
_entity.type
_entity.pdbx_description
1 polymer ?
#
loop_
_entity_poly.entity_id
_entity_poly.type
_entity_poly.pdbx_seq_one_letter_code
_entity_poly.pdbx_strand_id
1 'polypeptide(L)'
;MHYVVRPDNAPAGSEGLIQEAVAEVSAATGLQFVDDGITTEAPSEERDLYQPELYGKTWVPVLVTWSSVAEVPGLAGDVAGLGGSDYAQTPGHPLVYVGGQVQLDALDAADTLLHPGGRAYLKAIIMHEIAHVVGLDHVDDPDELLFEENVGSISFGEGDRAGLALLGTGPCVPEL
;
A
#
# COMPACT_ATOMS: atom_id res chain seq x y z
N MET A 1 11.60 -3.77 3.27
CA MET A 1 10.53 -2.83 3.65
C MET A 1 9.73 -3.45 4.77
N HIS A 2 9.50 -2.70 5.83
CA HIS A 2 8.69 -3.16 6.96
C HIS A 2 7.27 -2.62 6.79
N TYR A 3 6.26 -3.41 7.18
CA TYR A 3 4.88 -2.95 7.21
C TYR A 3 4.17 -3.43 8.47
N VAL A 4 3.18 -2.66 8.90
CA VAL A 4 2.29 -2.96 10.03
C VAL A 4 0.85 -2.77 9.60
N VAL A 5 -0.06 -3.49 10.25
CA VAL A 5 -1.49 -3.42 9.93
C VAL A 5 -2.26 -2.93 11.16
N ARG A 6 -3.07 -1.89 11.02
CA ARG A 6 -4.10 -1.57 12.02
C ARG A 6 -5.34 -2.42 11.71
N PRO A 7 -5.72 -3.39 12.57
CA PRO A 7 -6.82 -4.32 12.29
C PRO A 7 -8.21 -3.71 12.48
N ASP A 8 -8.30 -2.51 13.07
CA ASP A 8 -9.55 -1.82 13.29
C ASP A 8 -10.31 -1.63 11.97
N ASN A 9 -11.63 -1.83 12.01
CA ASN A 9 -12.54 -1.76 10.85
C ASN A 9 -12.31 -2.80 9.74
N ALA A 10 -11.37 -3.74 9.89
CA ALA A 10 -11.17 -4.79 8.89
C ALA A 10 -12.48 -5.57 8.64
N PRO A 11 -12.98 -5.65 7.40
CA PRO A 11 -14.22 -6.34 7.12
C PRO A 11 -14.04 -7.85 7.24
N ALA A 12 -15.06 -8.56 7.72
CA ALA A 12 -15.05 -10.02 7.78
C ALA A 12 -14.86 -10.60 6.36
N GLY A 13 -13.97 -11.57 6.20
CA GLY A 13 -13.62 -12.10 4.89
C GLY A 13 -12.45 -11.39 4.20
N SER A 14 -11.78 -10.43 4.87
CA SER A 14 -10.52 -9.82 4.40
C SER A 14 -9.26 -10.53 4.88
N GLU A 15 -9.40 -11.57 5.72
CA GLU A 15 -8.28 -12.23 6.38
C GLU A 15 -7.28 -12.76 5.34
N GLY A 16 -6.01 -12.41 5.53
CA GLY A 16 -4.89 -12.81 4.67
C GLY A 16 -4.70 -11.97 3.40
N LEU A 17 -5.66 -11.12 3.00
CA LEU A 17 -5.58 -10.41 1.71
C LEU A 17 -4.40 -9.43 1.64
N ILE A 18 -4.07 -8.77 2.75
CA ILE A 18 -2.90 -7.87 2.80
C ILE A 18 -1.62 -8.67 2.58
N GLN A 19 -1.45 -9.81 3.25
CA GLN A 19 -0.28 -10.67 3.09
C GLN A 19 -0.18 -11.25 1.67
N GLU A 20 -1.31 -11.66 1.09
CA GLU A 20 -1.37 -12.15 -0.29
C GLU A 20 -0.97 -11.04 -1.29
N ALA A 21 -1.49 -9.82 -1.13
CA ALA A 21 -1.15 -8.68 -1.99
C ALA A 21 0.33 -8.29 -1.85
N VAL A 22 0.84 -8.21 -0.62
CA VAL A 22 2.28 -7.97 -0.35
C VAL A 22 3.16 -9.02 -1.03
N ALA A 23 2.75 -10.29 -1.04
CA ALA A 23 3.50 -11.34 -1.70
C ALA A 23 3.58 -11.15 -3.23
N GLU A 24 2.49 -10.71 -3.86
CA GLU A 24 2.46 -10.41 -5.31
C GLU A 24 3.36 -9.22 -5.65
N VAL A 25 3.32 -8.15 -4.85
CA VAL A 25 4.19 -6.97 -5.04
C VAL A 25 5.66 -7.31 -4.80
N SER A 26 5.94 -8.09 -3.75
CA SER A 26 7.27 -8.63 -3.47
C SER A 26 7.81 -9.43 -4.65
N ALA A 27 6.99 -10.29 -5.26
CA ALA A 27 7.37 -11.07 -6.43
C ALA A 27 7.61 -10.20 -7.67
N ALA A 28 6.80 -9.16 -7.89
CA ALA A 28 6.92 -8.27 -9.05
C ALA A 28 8.12 -7.32 -8.95
N THR A 29 8.46 -6.87 -7.75
CA THR A 29 9.56 -5.92 -7.51
C THR A 29 10.89 -6.61 -7.19
N GLY A 30 10.86 -7.78 -6.54
CA GLY A 30 12.03 -8.38 -5.90
C GLY A 30 12.37 -7.80 -4.51
N LEU A 31 11.63 -6.79 -4.05
CA LEU A 31 11.81 -6.20 -2.72
C LEU A 31 11.34 -7.16 -1.63
N GLN A 32 12.05 -7.20 -0.51
CA GLN A 32 11.66 -8.00 0.65
C GLN A 32 10.73 -7.20 1.56
N PHE A 33 9.56 -7.77 1.87
CA PHE A 33 8.61 -7.21 2.82
C PHE A 33 8.63 -8.00 4.13
N VAL A 34 8.61 -7.28 5.25
CA VAL A 34 8.59 -7.85 6.61
C VAL A 34 7.33 -7.39 7.32
N ASP A 35 6.50 -8.34 7.75
CA ASP A 35 5.32 -8.10 8.57
C ASP A 35 5.76 -7.89 10.02
N ASP A 36 5.67 -6.66 10.50
CA ASP A 36 5.97 -6.31 11.90
C ASP A 36 4.75 -6.48 12.81
N GLY A 37 3.64 -6.98 12.28
CA GLY A 37 2.42 -7.31 12.99
C GLY A 37 1.43 -6.15 13.08
N ILE A 38 0.63 -6.17 14.14
CA ILE A 38 -0.45 -5.21 14.33
C ILE A 38 0.03 -3.92 15.01
N THR A 39 -0.59 -2.79 14.64
CA THR A 39 -0.40 -1.50 15.32
C THR A 39 -1.73 -0.89 15.75
N THR A 40 -1.66 0.07 16.67
CA THR A 40 -2.77 0.97 17.05
C THR A 40 -2.63 2.36 16.42
N GLU A 41 -1.60 2.60 15.61
CA GLU A 41 -1.41 3.86 14.90
C GLU A 41 -2.56 4.12 13.92
N ALA A 42 -3.20 5.29 14.03
CA ALA A 42 -4.21 5.74 13.08
C ALA A 42 -3.57 6.39 11.85
N PRO A 43 -4.24 6.39 10.68
CA PRO A 43 -3.74 7.10 9.51
C PRO A 43 -3.70 8.62 9.79
N SER A 44 -2.74 9.31 9.19
CA SER A 44 -2.58 10.76 9.32
C SER A 44 -2.02 11.36 8.03
N GLU A 45 -2.57 12.49 7.57
CA GLU A 45 -2.02 13.22 6.42
C GLU A 45 -0.60 13.72 6.70
N GLU A 46 -0.33 14.14 7.93
CA GLU A 46 0.99 14.63 8.40
C GLU A 46 1.59 13.60 9.38
N ARG A 47 1.81 12.37 8.91
CA ARG A 47 2.39 11.30 9.73
C ARG A 47 3.86 11.61 10.04
N ASP A 48 4.23 11.61 11.31
CA ASP A 48 5.63 11.71 11.70
C ASP A 48 6.38 10.44 11.26
N LEU A 49 7.47 10.63 10.53
CA LEU A 49 8.28 9.54 9.99
C LEU A 49 9.21 8.91 11.04
N TYR A 50 9.31 9.51 12.23
CA TYR A 50 10.11 9.01 13.34
C TYR A 50 9.31 8.93 14.64
N GLN A 51 8.88 7.72 15.00
CA GLN A 51 8.04 7.46 16.19
C GLN A 51 8.69 6.43 17.11
N PRO A 52 9.74 6.80 17.87
CA PRO A 52 10.56 5.85 18.62
C PRO A 52 9.84 5.14 19.77
N GLU A 53 8.77 5.72 20.29
CA GLU A 53 7.92 5.13 21.32
C GLU A 53 7.10 3.94 20.79
N LEU A 54 6.80 3.93 19.48
CA LEU A 54 5.95 2.91 18.85
C LEU A 54 6.76 1.93 18.00
N TYR A 55 7.73 2.43 17.22
CA TYR A 55 8.50 1.65 16.25
C TYR A 55 10.00 1.57 16.57
N GLY A 56 10.44 2.16 17.67
CA GLY A 56 11.86 2.21 18.02
C GLY A 56 12.65 3.22 17.18
N LYS A 57 13.98 3.25 17.37
CA LYS A 57 14.87 4.28 16.78
C LYS A 57 15.18 4.00 15.30
N THR A 58 14.15 3.95 14.47
CA THR A 58 14.21 3.72 13.04
C THR A 58 13.05 4.48 12.36
N TRP A 59 13.02 4.47 11.02
CA TRP A 59 11.91 5.01 10.26
C TRP A 59 10.63 4.21 10.52
N VAL A 60 9.49 4.89 10.46
CA VAL A 60 8.20 4.19 10.58
C VAL A 60 7.99 3.17 9.46
N PRO A 61 7.39 2.01 9.75
CA PRO A 61 7.01 1.04 8.72
C PRO A 61 5.88 1.60 7.83
N VAL A 62 5.65 0.97 6.68
CA VAL A 62 4.45 1.22 5.88
C VAL A 62 3.23 0.86 6.74
N LEU A 63 2.31 1.82 6.91
CA LEU A 63 1.10 1.61 7.67
C LEU A 63 -0.05 1.22 6.74
N VAL A 64 -0.64 0.05 6.98
CA VAL A 64 -1.85 -0.40 6.28
C VAL A 64 -3.04 -0.29 7.22
N THR A 65 -4.07 0.45 6.83
CA THR A 65 -5.28 0.65 7.64
C THR A 65 -6.55 0.34 6.86
N TRP A 66 -7.56 -0.20 7.54
CA TRP A 66 -8.94 -0.11 7.11
C TRP A 66 -9.55 1.14 7.75
N SER A 67 -10.04 2.03 6.91
CA SER A 67 -10.38 3.40 7.30
C SER A 67 -11.80 3.75 6.89
N SER A 68 -12.42 4.61 7.68
CA SER A 68 -13.68 5.26 7.31
C SER A 68 -13.40 6.63 6.67
N VAL A 69 -14.35 7.14 5.89
CA VAL A 69 -14.33 8.52 5.37
C VAL A 69 -14.22 9.57 6.48
N ALA A 70 -14.65 9.25 7.70
CA ALA A 70 -14.49 10.16 8.85
C ALA A 70 -13.04 10.25 9.35
N GLU A 71 -12.27 9.18 9.23
CA GLU A 71 -10.83 9.16 9.55
C GLU A 71 -9.98 9.67 8.39
N VAL A 72 -10.35 9.31 7.16
CA VAL A 72 -9.63 9.67 5.94
C VAL A 72 -10.63 10.27 4.95
N PRO A 73 -10.86 11.60 4.98
CA PRO A 73 -11.83 12.27 4.09
C PRO A 73 -11.58 12.04 2.60
N GLY A 74 -10.35 11.75 2.20
CA GLY A 74 -9.98 11.43 0.81
C GLY A 74 -10.62 10.15 0.26
N LEU A 75 -11.15 9.27 1.12
CA LEU A 75 -11.90 8.08 0.69
C LEU A 75 -13.35 8.39 0.28
N ALA A 76 -13.80 9.66 0.40
CA ALA A 76 -15.14 10.02 -0.01
C ALA A 76 -15.35 9.85 -1.53
N GLY A 77 -16.45 9.21 -1.92
CA GLY A 77 -16.83 9.06 -3.32
C GLY A 77 -16.56 7.65 -3.82
N ASP A 78 -15.93 7.54 -5.00
CA ASP A 78 -15.63 6.27 -5.67
C ASP A 78 -14.13 5.96 -5.53
N VAL A 79 -13.67 5.86 -4.28
CA VAL A 79 -12.26 5.65 -3.91
C VAL A 79 -12.17 4.45 -2.98
N ALA A 80 -11.71 3.31 -3.49
CA ALA A 80 -11.61 2.07 -2.71
C ALA A 80 -10.36 2.03 -1.80
N GLY A 81 -9.35 2.83 -2.11
CA GLY A 81 -8.11 2.92 -1.35
C GLY A 81 -7.26 4.12 -1.73
N LEU A 82 -6.26 4.40 -0.89
CA LEU A 82 -5.23 5.40 -1.10
C LEU A 82 -3.87 4.86 -0.68
N GLY A 83 -2.96 4.72 -1.63
CA GLY A 83 -1.56 4.37 -1.45
C GLY A 83 -0.66 5.59 -1.64
N GLY A 84 0.29 5.78 -0.74
CA GLY A 84 1.21 6.92 -0.81
C GLY A 84 2.55 6.59 -0.18
N SER A 85 3.61 7.06 -0.83
CA SER A 85 4.98 6.88 -0.35
C SER A 85 5.46 8.07 0.47
N ASP A 86 6.10 7.81 1.60
CA ASP A 86 6.86 8.82 2.33
C ASP A 86 8.33 8.76 1.94
N TYR A 87 8.96 9.92 1.75
CA TYR A 87 10.35 10.01 1.34
C TYR A 87 11.20 10.89 2.25
N ALA A 88 12.45 10.50 2.42
CA ALA A 88 13.49 11.31 3.03
C ALA A 88 14.49 11.75 1.96
N GLN A 89 14.97 12.99 2.09
CA GLN A 89 16.06 13.51 1.28
C GLN A 89 17.03 14.26 2.17
N THR A 90 18.28 13.81 2.21
CA THR A 90 19.37 14.52 2.88
C THR A 90 20.33 15.10 1.84
N PRO A 91 20.96 16.27 2.09
CA PRO A 91 21.88 16.87 1.14
C PRO A 91 23.02 15.90 0.77
N GLY A 92 23.19 15.64 -0.53
CA GLY A 92 24.24 14.73 -1.04
C GLY A 92 23.81 13.27 -1.17
N HIS A 93 22.57 12.92 -0.80
CA HIS A 93 22.00 11.58 -0.95
C HIS A 93 20.81 11.60 -1.93
N PRO A 94 20.48 10.46 -2.57
CA PRO A 94 19.26 10.35 -3.35
C PRO A 94 18.02 10.52 -2.47
N LEU A 95 16.88 10.78 -3.11
CA LEU A 95 15.58 10.62 -2.47
C LEU A 95 15.36 9.14 -2.17
N VAL A 96 14.94 8.82 -0.94
CA VAL A 96 14.73 7.45 -0.49
C VAL A 96 13.34 7.31 0.11
N TYR A 97 12.62 6.27 -0.31
CA TYR A 97 11.35 5.90 0.30
C TYR A 97 11.61 5.28 1.68
N VAL A 98 11.11 5.93 2.72
CA VAL A 98 11.37 5.58 4.13
C VAL A 98 10.11 5.16 4.88
N GLY A 99 8.95 5.31 4.26
CA GLY A 99 7.66 4.98 4.84
C GLY A 99 6.57 4.96 3.79
N GLY A 100 5.35 5.27 4.20
CA GLY A 100 4.17 5.28 3.36
C GLY A 100 2.95 4.76 4.10
N GLN A 101 1.81 4.96 3.48
CA GLN A 101 0.53 4.54 4.02
C GLN A 101 -0.33 3.93 2.92
N VAL A 102 -1.11 2.91 3.29
CA VAL A 102 -2.20 2.34 2.50
C VAL A 102 -3.46 2.47 3.34
N GLN A 103 -4.40 3.31 2.90
CA GLN A 103 -5.69 3.50 3.57
C GLN A 103 -6.78 2.88 2.70
N LEU A 104 -7.38 1.78 3.15
CA LEU A 104 -8.42 1.04 2.43
C LEU A 104 -9.79 1.46 2.95
N ASP A 105 -10.76 1.75 2.08
CA ASP A 105 -12.12 2.03 2.53
C ASP A 105 -12.76 0.76 3.09
N ALA A 106 -13.04 0.78 4.39
CA ALA A 106 -13.57 -0.38 5.11
C ALA A 106 -15.00 -0.75 4.69
N LEU A 107 -15.83 0.23 4.33
CA LEU A 107 -17.21 -0.01 3.91
C LEU A 107 -17.24 -0.52 2.47
N ASP A 108 -16.47 0.08 1.57
CA ASP A 108 -16.36 -0.40 0.19
C ASP A 108 -15.79 -1.82 0.13
N ALA A 109 -14.74 -2.09 0.93
CA ALA A 109 -14.18 -3.42 1.03
C ALA A 109 -15.20 -4.45 1.55
N ALA A 110 -16.05 -4.08 2.50
CA ALA A 110 -17.12 -4.95 2.99
C ALA A 110 -18.15 -5.26 1.88
N ASP A 111 -18.56 -4.26 1.11
CA ASP A 111 -19.51 -4.40 0.01
C ASP A 111 -18.91 -5.21 -1.15
N THR A 112 -17.64 -4.96 -1.49
CA THR A 112 -16.86 -5.73 -2.47
C THR A 112 -16.85 -7.21 -2.12
N LEU A 113 -16.63 -7.56 -0.84
CA LEU A 113 -16.57 -8.94 -0.37
C LEU A 113 -17.91 -9.70 -0.48
N LEU A 114 -19.04 -9.01 -0.66
CA LEU A 114 -20.35 -9.65 -0.89
C LEU A 114 -20.50 -10.22 -2.31
N HIS A 115 -19.69 -9.76 -3.25
CA HIS A 115 -19.81 -10.12 -4.66
C HIS A 115 -19.01 -11.39 -5.00
N PRO A 116 -19.47 -12.20 -5.97
CA PRO A 116 -18.68 -13.30 -6.51
C PRO A 116 -17.33 -12.79 -7.04
N GLY A 117 -16.23 -13.35 -6.52
CA GLY A 117 -14.88 -12.89 -6.86
C GLY A 117 -14.38 -11.69 -6.05
N GLY A 118 -15.17 -11.14 -5.13
CA GLY A 118 -14.85 -9.97 -4.33
C GLY A 118 -13.51 -10.03 -3.59
N ARG A 119 -13.11 -11.20 -3.07
CA ARG A 119 -11.77 -11.38 -2.47
C ARG A 119 -10.64 -11.14 -3.46
N ALA A 120 -10.76 -11.61 -4.69
CA ALA A 120 -9.74 -11.41 -5.71
C ALA A 120 -9.66 -9.94 -6.13
N TYR A 121 -10.82 -9.28 -6.24
CA TYR A 121 -10.90 -7.86 -6.56
C TYR A 121 -10.33 -6.99 -5.43
N LEU A 122 -10.70 -7.26 -4.17
CA LEU A 122 -10.14 -6.55 -3.02
C LEU A 122 -8.64 -6.78 -2.87
N LYS A 123 -8.13 -8.00 -3.16
CA LYS A 123 -6.68 -8.23 -3.23
C LYS A 123 -6.03 -7.33 -4.26
N ALA A 124 -6.65 -7.17 -5.44
CA ALA A 124 -6.13 -6.33 -6.51
C ALA A 124 -6.09 -4.84 -6.14
N ILE A 125 -7.12 -4.34 -5.44
CA ILE A 125 -7.11 -2.98 -4.86
C ILE A 125 -5.91 -2.83 -3.92
N ILE A 126 -5.71 -3.77 -2.99
CA ILE A 126 -4.58 -3.72 -2.05
C ILE A 126 -3.23 -3.77 -2.81
N MET A 127 -3.13 -4.57 -3.87
CA MET A 127 -1.94 -4.63 -4.72
C MET A 127 -1.67 -3.28 -5.41
N HIS A 128 -2.71 -2.61 -5.92
CA HIS A 128 -2.64 -1.29 -6.53
C HIS A 128 -2.09 -0.26 -5.54
N GLU A 129 -2.67 -0.19 -4.33
CA GLU A 129 -2.22 0.79 -3.33
C GLU A 129 -0.79 0.53 -2.84
N ILE A 130 -0.38 -0.75 -2.68
CA ILE A 130 1.01 -1.07 -2.33
C ILE A 130 1.95 -0.74 -3.49
N ALA A 131 1.51 -0.85 -4.75
CA ALA A 131 2.31 -0.44 -5.90
C ALA A 131 2.64 1.07 -5.86
N HIS A 132 1.69 1.90 -5.44
CA HIS A 132 1.95 3.33 -5.16
C HIS A 132 2.96 3.56 -4.05
N VAL A 133 2.95 2.75 -2.98
CA VAL A 133 3.92 2.83 -1.87
C VAL A 133 5.34 2.47 -2.30
N VAL A 134 5.51 1.64 -3.34
CA VAL A 134 6.84 1.34 -3.90
C VAL A 134 7.23 2.28 -5.04
N GLY A 135 6.38 3.27 -5.35
CA GLY A 135 6.68 4.36 -6.28
C GLY A 135 6.18 4.17 -7.71
N LEU A 136 5.27 3.22 -7.97
CA LEU A 136 4.61 3.12 -9.28
C LEU A 136 3.43 4.08 -9.33
N ASP A 137 3.31 4.85 -10.40
CA ASP A 137 2.21 5.81 -10.61
C ASP A 137 1.17 5.22 -11.58
N HIS A 138 0.04 5.91 -11.75
CA HIS A 138 -0.96 5.52 -12.72
C HIS A 138 -0.43 5.54 -14.15
N VAL A 139 -1.08 4.73 -14.99
CA VAL A 139 -0.85 4.65 -16.43
C VAL A 139 -2.16 4.75 -17.18
N ASP A 140 -2.12 5.19 -18.45
CA ASP A 140 -3.32 5.34 -19.29
C ASP A 140 -3.77 4.02 -19.98
N ASP A 141 -3.16 2.88 -19.64
CA ASP A 141 -3.41 1.59 -20.30
C ASP A 141 -4.45 0.75 -19.52
N PRO A 142 -5.64 0.50 -20.07
CA PRO A 142 -6.72 -0.20 -19.37
C PRO A 142 -6.46 -1.69 -19.10
N ASP A 143 -5.41 -2.27 -19.70
CA ASP A 143 -5.01 -3.66 -19.41
C ASP A 143 -4.09 -3.76 -18.17
N GLU A 144 -3.65 -2.62 -17.62
CA GLU A 144 -2.81 -2.55 -16.42
C GLU A 144 -3.66 -2.37 -15.15
N LEU A 145 -3.21 -2.95 -14.04
CA LEU A 145 -3.82 -2.77 -12.73
C LEU A 145 -3.67 -1.32 -12.24
N LEU A 146 -2.62 -0.62 -12.66
CA LEU A 146 -2.38 0.80 -12.34
C LEU A 146 -3.11 1.75 -13.30
N PHE A 147 -4.08 1.28 -14.08
CA PHE A 147 -5.01 2.16 -14.76
C PHE A 147 -5.87 2.93 -13.74
N GLU A 148 -5.90 4.26 -13.83
CA GLU A 148 -6.60 5.12 -12.84
C GLU A 148 -8.10 4.78 -12.73
N GLU A 149 -8.73 4.42 -13.85
CA GLU A 149 -10.13 4.01 -13.92
C GLU A 149 -10.27 2.48 -13.97
N ASN A 150 -9.33 1.71 -13.39
CA ASN A 150 -9.34 0.25 -13.48
C ASN A 150 -10.73 -0.35 -13.18
N VAL A 151 -11.32 -0.98 -14.21
CA VAL A 151 -12.60 -1.69 -14.10
C VAL A 151 -12.35 -3.19 -14.22
N GLY A 152 -12.02 -3.83 -13.11
CA GLY A 152 -12.08 -5.28 -13.00
C GLY A 152 -10.77 -6.03 -13.29
N SER A 153 -9.64 -5.35 -13.51
CA SER A 153 -8.34 -6.04 -13.54
C SER A 153 -8.00 -6.53 -12.14
N ILE A 154 -7.59 -7.80 -12.03
CA ILE A 154 -7.32 -8.48 -10.75
C ILE A 154 -5.85 -8.91 -10.60
N SER A 155 -5.00 -8.48 -11.53
CA SER A 155 -3.58 -8.83 -11.57
C SER A 155 -2.78 -7.78 -12.30
N PHE A 156 -1.54 -7.57 -11.91
CA PHE A 156 -0.60 -6.71 -12.64
C PHE A 156 -0.48 -7.14 -14.11
N GLY A 157 -0.61 -6.16 -15.00
CA GLY A 157 -0.35 -6.29 -16.42
C GLY A 157 1.15 -6.32 -16.74
N GLU A 158 1.51 -6.19 -18.01
CA GLU A 158 2.91 -6.31 -18.44
C GLU A 158 3.70 -5.04 -18.09
N GLY A 159 3.10 -3.87 -18.29
CA GLY A 159 3.65 -2.56 -17.94
C GLY A 159 3.86 -2.39 -16.45
N ASP A 160 2.89 -2.79 -15.64
CA ASP A 160 2.98 -2.80 -14.17
C ASP A 160 4.19 -3.62 -13.71
N ARG A 161 4.31 -4.86 -14.21
CA ARG A 161 5.41 -5.76 -13.84
C ARG A 161 6.75 -5.21 -14.27
N ALA A 162 6.84 -4.60 -15.45
CA ALA A 162 8.05 -3.96 -15.93
C ALA A 162 8.44 -2.77 -15.03
N GLY A 163 7.48 -1.91 -14.67
CA GLY A 163 7.69 -0.78 -13.78
C GLY A 163 8.11 -1.21 -12.37
N LEU A 164 7.39 -2.15 -11.77
CA LEU A 164 7.71 -2.71 -10.45
C LEU A 164 9.09 -3.35 -10.41
N ALA A 165 9.47 -4.12 -11.44
CA ALA A 165 10.79 -4.73 -11.54
C ALA A 165 11.90 -3.67 -11.62
N LEU A 166 11.67 -2.55 -12.32
CA LEU A 166 12.62 -1.44 -12.37
C LEU A 166 12.76 -0.75 -11.01
N LEU A 167 11.64 -0.46 -10.33
CA LEU A 167 11.63 0.16 -9.00
C LEU A 167 12.40 -0.66 -7.96
N GLY A 168 12.31 -1.99 -8.03
CA GLY A 168 13.03 -2.90 -7.14
C GLY A 168 14.56 -2.93 -7.33
N THR A 169 15.10 -2.29 -8.38
CA THR A 169 16.54 -2.23 -8.63
C THR A 169 17.26 -1.06 -7.94
N GLY A 170 16.51 -0.19 -7.25
CA GLY A 170 17.07 0.93 -6.49
C GLY A 170 18.05 0.47 -5.41
N PRO A 171 19.17 1.19 -5.20
CA PRO A 171 20.12 0.83 -4.16
C PRO A 171 19.51 1.06 -2.76
N CYS A 172 19.76 0.14 -1.83
CA CYS A 172 19.52 0.43 -0.42
C CYS A 172 20.50 1.50 0.07
N VAL A 173 20.02 2.43 0.91
CA VAL A 173 20.82 3.51 1.50
C VAL A 173 20.87 3.31 3.02
N PRO A 174 21.77 2.44 3.54
CA PRO A 174 21.81 2.09 4.96
C PRO A 174 22.29 3.21 5.88
N GLU A 175 22.79 4.32 5.31
CA GLU A 175 23.20 5.51 6.05
C GLU A 175 22.04 6.44 6.44
N LEU A 176 20.84 6.17 5.92
CA LEU A 176 19.59 6.87 6.28
C LEU A 176 18.83 6.14 7.38
#